data_AF-A0A932BYI3-F1
#
_entry.id   AF-A0A932BYI3-F1
#
_cell.length_a   1.000
_cell.length_b   1.000
_cell.length_c   1.000
_cell.angle_alpha   90.00
_cell.angle_beta   90.00
_cell.angle_gamma   90.00
#
_symmetry.space_group_name_H-M   'P 1'
#
loop_
_entity.id
_entity.type
_entity.pdbx_description
1 polymer ?
#
loop_
_entity_poly.entity_id
_entity_poly.type
_entity_poly.pdbx_seq_one_letter_code
_entity_poly.pdbx_strand_id
1 'polypeptide(L)'
;MRIPARLDRAPSRRSGEGGQSLVEFSLVLTPLLLILLGIIQFGFIFNSYITIANATREGARDGSIYVYQQAQSKAQNDAARNTAIETTIKRSMNLLSSTAPWFSTPDVWTQTGETFTNGDLTITYAQPAGINQSDPRVGQTVTVRMQYHQDLLIPLISALLPRDASGRMVLSGEVTMVIN
;
A
#
# COMPACT_ATOMS: atom_id res chain seq x y z
N MET A 1 -13.26 19.33 90.43
CA MET A 1 -12.35 19.95 89.44
C MET A 1 -12.69 19.38 88.08
N ARG A 2 -13.31 20.18 87.19
CA ARG A 2 -13.91 19.73 85.91
C ARG A 2 -12.84 19.55 84.84
N ILE A 3 -12.83 18.41 84.17
CA ILE A 3 -12.06 18.15 82.94
C ILE A 3 -12.86 18.70 81.76
N PRO A 4 -12.37 19.66 80.96
CA PRO A 4 -13.00 19.98 79.69
C PRO A 4 -12.53 19.03 78.58
N ALA A 5 -13.48 18.73 77.71
CA ALA A 5 -13.47 17.68 76.70
C ALA A 5 -12.42 17.84 75.59
N ARG A 6 -11.93 16.69 75.10
CA ARG A 6 -11.29 16.56 73.79
C ARG A 6 -12.28 17.00 72.71
N LEU A 7 -11.92 18.01 71.93
CA LEU A 7 -12.53 18.26 70.63
C LEU A 7 -11.83 17.39 69.59
N ASP A 8 -12.45 16.25 69.27
CA ASP A 8 -12.13 15.52 68.05
C ASP A 8 -12.48 16.41 66.86
N ARG A 9 -11.47 17.02 66.24
CA ARG A 9 -11.61 17.65 64.93
C ARG A 9 -11.84 16.55 63.90
N ALA A 10 -13.07 16.43 63.41
CA ALA A 10 -13.36 15.65 62.22
C ALA A 10 -12.46 16.12 61.05
N PRO A 11 -11.83 15.21 60.30
CA PRO A 11 -11.01 15.59 59.16
C PRO A 11 -11.90 16.23 58.09
N SER A 12 -11.56 17.46 57.69
CA SER A 12 -12.19 18.07 56.52
C SER A 12 -11.82 17.25 55.29
N ARG A 13 -12.85 16.69 54.63
CA ARG A 13 -12.71 16.09 53.31
C ARG A 13 -12.31 17.21 52.35
N ARG A 14 -11.02 17.33 52.05
CA ARG A 14 -10.54 18.19 50.97
C ARG A 14 -11.13 17.65 49.67
N SER A 15 -12.08 18.39 49.12
CA SER A 15 -12.79 18.12 47.88
C SER A 15 -11.81 17.88 46.74
N GLY A 16 -12.01 16.77 46.02
CA GLY A 16 -11.16 16.31 44.91
C GLY A 16 -11.35 17.07 43.59
N GLU A 17 -11.54 18.39 43.64
CA GLU A 17 -11.85 19.23 42.47
C GLU A 17 -10.76 19.15 41.40
N GLY A 18 -9.48 19.09 41.79
CA GLY A 18 -8.37 18.92 40.84
C GLY A 18 -8.30 17.54 40.18
N GLY A 19 -8.77 16.49 40.87
CA GLY A 19 -8.82 15.12 40.32
C GLY A 19 -9.97 14.95 39.32
N GLN A 20 -11.10 15.61 39.58
CA GLN A 20 -12.26 15.58 38.70
C GLN A 20 -11.98 16.20 37.33
N SER A 21 -11.33 17.38 37.27
CA SER A 21 -10.99 18.03 36.01
C SER A 21 -10.04 17.21 35.13
N LEU A 22 -9.12 16.43 35.74
CA LEU A 22 -8.22 15.53 35.02
C LEU A 22 -9.00 14.35 34.40
N VAL A 23 -10.00 13.83 35.10
CA VAL A 23 -10.86 12.76 34.61
C VAL A 23 -11.72 13.26 33.45
N GLU A 24 -12.34 14.42 33.57
CA GLU A 24 -13.14 15.03 32.50
C GLU A 24 -12.30 15.32 31.24
N PHE A 25 -11.07 15.80 31.41
CA PHE A 25 -10.15 15.99 30.28
C PHE A 25 -9.74 14.67 29.62
N SER A 26 -9.42 13.63 30.39
CA SER A 26 -9.01 12.32 29.83
C SER A 26 -10.14 11.62 29.04
N LEU A 27 -11.40 11.85 29.43
CA LEU A 27 -12.57 11.37 28.69
C LEU A 27 -12.69 11.98 27.30
N VAL A 28 -12.27 13.23 27.10
CA VAL A 28 -12.26 13.90 25.78
C VAL A 28 -10.96 13.61 25.02
N LEU A 29 -9.83 13.58 25.71
CA LEU A 29 -8.52 13.34 25.12
C LEU A 29 -8.43 11.95 24.48
N THR A 30 -8.98 10.93 25.13
CA THR A 30 -8.92 9.54 24.64
C THR A 30 -9.54 9.36 23.24
N PRO A 31 -10.81 9.73 22.98
CA PRO A 31 -11.38 9.64 21.64
C PRO A 31 -10.70 10.59 20.65
N LEU A 32 -10.25 11.77 21.09
CA LEU A 32 -9.49 12.70 20.24
C LEU A 32 -8.20 12.06 19.72
N LEU A 33 -7.44 11.38 20.58
CA LEU A 33 -6.22 10.66 20.21
C LEU A 33 -6.53 9.49 19.25
N LEU A 34 -7.63 8.76 19.47
CA LEU A 34 -8.04 7.69 18.55
C LEU A 34 -8.34 8.23 17.14
N ILE A 35 -9.04 9.36 17.04
CA ILE A 35 -9.32 10.02 15.76
C ILE A 35 -8.03 10.51 15.11
N LEU A 36 -7.15 11.16 15.87
CA LEU A 36 -5.88 11.66 15.36
C LEU A 36 -5.00 10.54 14.81
N LEU A 37 -4.87 9.44 15.55
CA LEU A 37 -4.14 8.25 15.11
C LEU A 37 -4.78 7.66 13.85
N GLY A 38 -6.10 7.64 13.75
CA GLY A 38 -6.80 7.19 12.54
C GLY A 38 -6.53 8.06 11.31
N ILE A 39 -6.51 9.38 11.46
CA ILE A 39 -6.14 10.32 10.39
C ILE A 39 -4.70 10.07 9.94
N ILE A 40 -3.77 9.87 10.88
CA ILE A 40 -2.36 9.59 10.57
C ILE A 40 -2.22 8.27 9.78
N GLN A 41 -2.87 7.19 10.23
CA GLN A 41 -2.85 5.90 9.52
C GLN A 41 -3.46 6.02 8.12
N PHE A 42 -4.56 6.76 7.97
CA PHE A 42 -5.16 7.02 6.67
C PHE A 42 -4.20 7.78 5.75
N GLY A 43 -3.49 8.78 6.28
CA GLY A 43 -2.45 9.51 5.54
C GLY A 43 -1.37 8.59 4.97
N PHE A 44 -0.88 7.63 5.76
CA PHE A 44 0.08 6.63 5.28
C PHE A 44 -0.50 5.74 4.18
N ILE A 45 -1.70 5.18 4.38
CA ILE A 45 -2.36 4.33 3.38
C ILE A 45 -2.57 5.10 2.06
N PHE A 46 -3.03 6.34 2.15
CA PHE A 46 -3.28 7.20 1.00
C PHE A 46 -1.98 7.55 0.25
N ASN A 47 -0.90 7.84 0.99
CA ASN A 47 0.41 8.06 0.39
C ASN A 47 0.92 6.81 -0.35
N SER A 48 0.80 5.62 0.26
CA SER A 48 1.15 4.36 -0.38
C SER A 48 0.33 4.14 -1.65
N TYR A 49 -0.99 4.38 -1.59
CA TYR A 49 -1.88 4.24 -2.75
C TYR A 49 -1.48 5.13 -3.94
N ILE A 50 -1.20 6.42 -3.70
CA ILE A 50 -0.75 7.34 -4.75
C ILE A 50 0.59 6.88 -5.33
N THR A 51 1.53 6.50 -4.48
CA THR A 51 2.86 6.04 -4.89
C THR A 51 2.76 4.80 -5.77
N ILE A 52 1.91 3.84 -5.39
CA ILE A 52 1.62 2.63 -6.14
C ILE A 52 1.05 2.97 -7.51
N ALA A 53 0.01 3.79 -7.56
CA ALA A 53 -0.65 4.17 -8.81
C ALA A 53 0.31 4.89 -9.79
N ASN A 54 1.16 5.78 -9.27
CA ASN A 54 2.18 6.46 -10.06
C ASN A 54 3.25 5.50 -10.56
N ALA A 55 3.75 4.60 -9.71
CA ALA A 55 4.74 3.60 -10.10
C ALA A 55 4.20 2.63 -11.16
N THR A 56 2.94 2.17 -11.04
CA THR A 56 2.28 1.35 -12.06
C THR A 56 2.20 2.08 -13.40
N ARG A 57 1.87 3.38 -13.37
CA ARG A 57 1.75 4.21 -14.58
C ARG A 57 3.10 4.39 -15.27
N GLU A 58 4.15 4.66 -14.51
CA GLU A 58 5.50 4.81 -15.07
C GLU A 58 6.01 3.49 -15.64
N GLY A 59 5.74 2.37 -14.96
CA GLY A 59 6.01 1.03 -15.50
C GLY A 59 5.27 0.76 -16.81
N ALA A 60 3.96 1.03 -16.85
CA ALA A 60 3.16 0.86 -18.07
C ALA A 60 3.66 1.75 -19.22
N ARG A 61 4.08 2.98 -18.92
CA ARG A 61 4.67 3.91 -19.89
C ARG A 61 5.96 3.34 -20.46
N ASP A 62 6.89 2.91 -19.61
CA ASP A 62 8.16 2.32 -20.03
C ASP A 62 7.93 1.08 -20.91
N GLY A 63 6.96 0.24 -20.55
CA GLY A 63 6.51 -0.89 -21.36
C GLY A 63 5.92 -0.50 -22.72
N SER A 64 5.16 0.59 -22.78
CA SER A 64 4.50 1.04 -24.01
C SER A 64 5.45 1.60 -25.07
N ILE A 65 6.60 2.12 -24.65
CA ILE A 65 7.61 2.73 -25.54
C ILE A 65 8.85 1.83 -25.77
N TYR A 66 8.84 0.62 -25.20
CA TYR A 66 9.96 -0.29 -25.28
C TYR A 66 10.23 -0.73 -26.72
N VAL A 67 11.47 -0.58 -27.17
CA VAL A 67 11.88 -0.90 -28.55
C VAL A 67 12.43 -2.31 -28.65
N TYR A 68 11.85 -3.12 -29.54
CA TYR A 68 12.28 -4.50 -29.76
C TYR A 68 13.58 -4.54 -30.55
N GLN A 69 14.51 -5.39 -30.12
CA GLN A 69 15.74 -5.67 -30.85
C GLN A 69 15.46 -6.73 -31.91
N GLN A 70 15.75 -6.41 -33.18
CA GLN A 70 15.50 -7.31 -34.31
C GLN A 70 16.31 -8.62 -34.23
N ALA A 71 17.45 -8.59 -33.55
CA ALA A 71 18.30 -9.78 -33.35
C ALA A 71 17.78 -10.73 -32.27
N GLN A 72 16.78 -10.32 -31.48
CA GLN A 72 16.20 -11.09 -30.38
C GLN A 72 14.86 -11.69 -30.80
N SER A 73 14.56 -12.90 -30.33
CA SER A 73 13.22 -13.47 -30.44
C SER A 73 12.21 -12.63 -29.66
N LYS A 74 10.92 -12.75 -30.02
CA LYS A 74 9.82 -12.13 -29.28
C LYS A 74 9.86 -12.43 -27.78
N ALA A 75 10.14 -13.67 -27.40
CA ALA A 75 10.20 -14.08 -25.99
C ALA A 75 11.34 -13.36 -25.23
N GLN A 76 12.49 -13.18 -25.87
CA GLN A 76 13.61 -12.44 -25.29
C GLN A 76 13.29 -10.95 -25.12
N ASN A 77 12.66 -10.34 -26.13
CA ASN A 77 12.19 -8.95 -26.04
C ASN A 77 11.10 -8.77 -24.97
N ASP A 78 10.13 -9.70 -24.89
CA ASP A 78 9.06 -9.69 -23.88
C ASP A 78 9.67 -9.77 -22.46
N ALA A 79 10.63 -10.67 -22.24
CA ALA A 79 11.33 -10.79 -20.96
C ALA A 79 12.11 -9.52 -20.62
N ALA A 80 12.87 -8.96 -21.57
CA ALA A 80 13.65 -7.74 -21.35
C ALA A 80 12.74 -6.53 -21.08
N ARG A 81 11.60 -6.42 -21.76
CA ARG A 81 10.58 -5.40 -21.50
C ARG A 81 9.96 -5.55 -20.12
N ASN A 82 9.59 -6.77 -19.72
CA ASN A 82 9.03 -7.04 -18.38
C ASN A 82 10.02 -6.64 -17.28
N THR A 83 11.30 -6.97 -17.44
CA THR A 83 12.36 -6.55 -16.52
C THR A 83 12.54 -5.02 -16.48
N ALA A 84 12.42 -4.34 -17.63
CA ALA A 84 12.46 -2.88 -17.68
C ALA A 84 11.29 -2.25 -16.90
N ILE A 85 10.06 -2.72 -17.15
CA ILE A 85 8.84 -2.32 -16.43
C ILE A 85 9.03 -2.50 -14.91
N GLU A 86 9.48 -3.68 -14.49
CA GLU A 86 9.73 -3.98 -13.08
C GLU A 86 10.76 -3.04 -12.46
N THR A 87 11.88 -2.81 -13.16
CA THR A 87 12.94 -1.92 -12.67
C THR A 87 12.41 -0.49 -12.52
N THR A 88 11.62 -0.03 -13.49
CA THR A 88 11.00 1.29 -13.47
C THR A 88 9.98 1.43 -12.33
N ILE A 89 9.17 0.41 -12.07
CA ILE A 89 8.27 0.36 -10.91
C ILE A 89 9.07 0.46 -9.61
N LYS A 90 10.08 -0.40 -9.42
CA LYS A 90 10.92 -0.40 -8.21
C LYS A 90 11.59 0.95 -7.96
N ARG A 91 12.06 1.63 -9.01
CA ARG A 91 12.61 3.00 -8.90
C ARG A 91 11.55 4.05 -8.52
N SER A 92 10.31 3.84 -8.91
CA SER A 92 9.20 4.77 -8.71
C SER A 92 8.48 4.59 -7.37
N MET A 93 8.84 3.58 -6.58
CA MET A 93 8.24 3.29 -5.26
C MET A 93 8.65 4.28 -4.16
N ASN A 94 9.58 5.20 -4.43
CA ASN A 94 9.99 6.28 -3.52
C ASN A 94 10.36 5.78 -2.11
N LEU A 95 9.52 6.03 -1.10
CA LEU A 95 9.73 5.62 0.30
C LEU A 95 9.15 4.24 0.63
N LEU A 96 8.39 3.62 -0.29
CA LEU A 96 7.86 2.28 -0.10
C LEU A 96 8.96 1.24 -0.29
N SER A 97 8.97 0.21 0.57
CA SER A 97 9.88 -0.92 0.41
C SER A 97 9.54 -1.70 -0.86
N SER A 98 10.52 -1.94 -1.72
CA SER A 98 10.39 -2.74 -2.95
C SER A 98 10.73 -4.22 -2.75
N THR A 99 10.76 -4.68 -1.50
CA THR A 99 11.12 -6.06 -1.13
C THR A 99 10.08 -6.73 -0.25
N ALA A 100 10.13 -8.06 -0.23
CA ALA A 100 9.29 -8.86 0.65
C ALA A 100 9.55 -8.47 2.11
N PRO A 101 8.52 -8.47 2.97
CA PRO A 101 7.17 -8.97 2.71
C PRO A 101 6.18 -7.94 2.12
N TRP A 102 6.61 -6.70 1.82
CA TRP A 102 5.69 -5.64 1.36
C TRP A 102 5.46 -5.65 -0.15
N PHE A 103 6.49 -6.04 -0.91
CA PHE A 103 6.42 -6.22 -2.37
C PHE A 103 7.39 -7.32 -2.82
N SER A 104 6.89 -8.38 -3.42
CA SER A 104 7.66 -9.56 -3.80
C SER A 104 7.71 -9.72 -5.31
N THR A 105 8.90 -9.56 -5.89
CA THR A 105 9.18 -9.92 -7.28
C THR A 105 10.46 -10.78 -7.32
N PRO A 106 10.36 -12.11 -7.21
CA PRO A 106 11.52 -13.02 -7.11
C PRO A 106 12.39 -13.15 -8.39
N ASP A 107 12.30 -12.19 -9.31
CA ASP A 107 12.96 -12.18 -10.63
C ASP A 107 12.68 -13.45 -11.49
N VAL A 108 11.60 -14.17 -11.20
CA VAL A 108 11.13 -15.33 -11.96
C VAL A 108 9.79 -15.01 -12.61
N TRP A 109 9.82 -14.76 -13.92
CA TRP A 109 8.63 -14.54 -14.71
C TRP A 109 7.97 -15.86 -15.10
N THR A 110 6.73 -16.05 -14.66
CA THR A 110 5.87 -17.14 -15.10
C THR A 110 4.90 -16.63 -16.16
N GLN A 111 4.73 -17.37 -17.26
CA GLN A 111 3.87 -16.97 -18.37
C GLN A 111 2.69 -17.92 -18.50
N THR A 112 1.47 -17.38 -18.56
CA THR A 112 0.25 -18.10 -18.94
C THR A 112 -0.43 -17.33 -20.07
N GLY A 113 -0.36 -17.85 -21.29
CA GLY A 113 -0.80 -17.11 -22.47
C GLY A 113 0.00 -15.83 -22.64
N GLU A 114 -0.67 -14.68 -22.62
CA GLU A 114 -0.06 -13.35 -22.74
C GLU A 114 0.16 -12.63 -21.41
N THR A 115 -0.15 -13.32 -20.30
CA THR A 115 0.03 -12.81 -18.96
C THR A 115 1.33 -13.33 -18.37
N PHE A 116 2.14 -12.39 -17.89
CA PHE A 116 3.43 -12.61 -17.25
C PHE A 116 3.31 -12.19 -15.78
N THR A 117 3.61 -13.09 -14.85
CA THR A 117 3.51 -12.84 -13.42
C THR A 117 4.86 -13.10 -12.75
N ASN A 118 5.29 -12.13 -11.94
CA ASN A 118 6.47 -12.19 -11.08
C ASN A 118 6.04 -11.74 -9.68
N GLY A 119 5.54 -12.68 -8.87
CA GLY A 119 4.99 -12.40 -7.54
C GLY A 119 3.86 -11.37 -7.58
N ASP A 120 4.06 -10.23 -6.93
CA ASP A 120 3.06 -9.15 -6.79
C ASP A 120 2.91 -8.29 -8.05
N LEU A 121 3.71 -8.54 -9.09
CA LEU A 121 3.64 -7.85 -10.37
C LEU A 121 3.06 -8.77 -11.45
N THR A 122 2.07 -8.30 -12.18
CA THR A 122 1.47 -8.98 -13.33
C THR A 122 1.40 -8.05 -14.52
N ILE A 123 1.89 -8.50 -15.68
CA ILE A 123 1.90 -7.77 -16.94
C ILE A 123 1.14 -8.60 -17.96
N THR A 124 0.10 -8.03 -18.57
CA THR A 124 -0.69 -8.71 -19.60
C THR A 124 -0.60 -7.93 -20.89
N TYR A 125 -0.33 -8.64 -21.98
CA TYR A 125 -0.39 -8.07 -23.31
C TYR A 125 -1.66 -8.54 -24.00
N ALA A 126 -2.42 -7.61 -24.56
CA ALA A 126 -3.64 -7.94 -25.26
C ALA A 126 -3.67 -7.23 -26.61
N GLN A 127 -4.14 -7.93 -27.63
CA GLN A 127 -4.33 -7.36 -28.96
C GLN A 127 -5.78 -6.94 -29.14
N PRO A 128 -6.07 -5.89 -29.94
CA PRO A 128 -7.42 -5.61 -30.38
C PRO A 128 -8.06 -6.81 -31.11
N ALA A 129 -9.37 -6.96 -30.97
CA ALA A 129 -10.09 -8.08 -31.56
C ALA A 129 -9.93 -8.14 -33.09
N GLY A 130 -9.80 -9.35 -33.63
CA GLY A 130 -9.77 -9.59 -35.09
C GLY A 130 -8.38 -9.49 -35.74
N ILE A 131 -7.32 -9.34 -34.95
CA ILE A 131 -5.94 -9.31 -35.44
C ILE A 131 -5.16 -10.46 -34.81
N ASN A 132 -4.35 -11.16 -35.61
CA ASN A 132 -3.46 -12.21 -35.12
C ASN A 132 -2.17 -11.59 -34.55
N GLN A 133 -1.56 -12.26 -33.57
CA GLN A 133 -0.39 -11.75 -32.84
C GLN A 133 0.75 -11.35 -33.79
N SER A 134 1.20 -10.10 -33.68
CA SER A 134 2.28 -9.54 -34.48
C SER A 134 3.62 -9.63 -33.74
N ASP A 135 4.70 -9.87 -34.49
CA ASP A 135 6.05 -10.08 -33.95
C ASP A 135 6.71 -8.82 -33.32
N PRO A 136 6.27 -7.57 -33.61
CA PRO A 136 6.69 -6.41 -32.83
C PRO A 136 5.65 -5.89 -31.83
N ARG A 137 4.48 -6.54 -31.65
CA ARG A 137 3.39 -6.14 -30.73
C ARG A 137 2.91 -4.67 -30.79
N VAL A 138 3.34 -3.90 -31.78
CA VAL A 138 2.89 -2.51 -32.00
C VAL A 138 1.37 -2.49 -32.15
N GLY A 139 0.72 -1.56 -31.45
CA GLY A 139 -0.74 -1.45 -31.39
C GLY A 139 -1.43 -2.44 -30.43
N GLN A 140 -0.69 -3.33 -29.76
CA GLN A 140 -1.23 -4.09 -28.62
C GLN A 140 -1.34 -3.19 -27.39
N THR A 141 -2.20 -3.57 -26.44
CA THR A 141 -2.24 -2.95 -25.11
C THR A 141 -1.36 -3.72 -24.13
N VAL A 142 -0.59 -3.00 -23.32
CA VAL A 142 0.08 -3.52 -22.13
C VAL A 142 -0.71 -3.09 -20.89
N THR A 143 -1.16 -4.07 -20.11
CA THR A 143 -1.79 -3.87 -18.80
C THR A 143 -0.79 -4.27 -17.73
N VAL A 144 -0.37 -3.30 -16.92
CA VAL A 144 0.50 -3.53 -15.76
C VAL A 144 -0.36 -3.46 -14.51
N ARG A 145 -0.32 -4.53 -13.72
CA ARG A 145 -1.00 -4.63 -12.42
C ARG A 145 0.03 -4.94 -11.35
N MET A 146 0.00 -4.20 -10.25
CA MET A 146 0.83 -4.47 -9.08
C MET A 146 0.02 -4.52 -7.80
N GLN A 147 0.45 -5.33 -6.86
CA GLN A 147 -0.10 -5.44 -5.51
C GLN A 147 0.96 -5.03 -4.49
N TYR A 148 0.56 -4.40 -3.40
CA TYR A 148 1.44 -3.95 -2.33
C TYR A 148 0.82 -4.24 -0.99
N HIS A 149 1.60 -4.80 -0.07
CA HIS A 149 1.12 -5.28 1.22
C HIS A 149 1.51 -4.27 2.31
N GLN A 150 0.58 -3.40 2.69
CA GLN A 150 0.77 -2.36 3.69
C GLN A 150 0.47 -2.87 5.10
N ASP A 151 1.39 -2.63 6.03
CA ASP A 151 1.15 -2.89 7.45
C ASP A 151 0.19 -1.85 8.05
N LEU A 152 -0.73 -2.32 8.90
CA LEU A 152 -1.64 -1.49 9.66
C LEU A 152 -1.10 -1.34 11.08
N LEU A 153 -0.68 -0.13 11.45
CA LEU A 153 -0.06 0.13 12.75
C LEU A 153 -1.08 0.11 13.89
N ILE A 154 -2.32 0.53 13.59
CA ILE A 154 -3.38 0.64 14.59
C ILE A 154 -4.33 -0.58 14.50
N PRO A 155 -4.37 -1.44 15.52
CA PRO A 155 -5.14 -2.68 15.47
C PRO A 155 -6.66 -2.45 15.37
N LEU A 156 -7.18 -1.36 15.95
CA LEU A 156 -8.62 -1.05 15.93
C LEU A 156 -9.15 -0.83 14.50
N ILE A 157 -8.38 -0.15 13.65
CA ILE A 157 -8.73 0.12 12.25
C ILE A 157 -8.55 -1.14 11.41
N SER A 158 -7.57 -1.95 11.78
CA SER A 158 -7.27 -3.21 11.14
C SER A 158 -8.49 -4.14 11.13
N ALA A 159 -9.33 -4.14 12.17
CA ALA A 159 -10.53 -4.98 12.23
C ALA A 159 -11.61 -4.62 11.19
N LEU A 160 -11.57 -3.41 10.64
CA LEU A 160 -12.59 -2.90 9.71
C LEU A 160 -12.19 -3.03 8.24
N LEU A 161 -10.94 -3.35 7.94
CA LEU A 161 -10.40 -3.31 6.58
C LEU A 161 -10.06 -4.72 6.07
N PRO A 162 -10.25 -4.99 4.76
CA PRO A 162 -9.86 -6.26 4.15
C PRO A 162 -8.37 -6.54 4.34
N ARG A 163 -8.04 -7.79 4.65
CA ARG A 163 -6.67 -8.25 4.86
C ARG A 163 -6.35 -9.49 4.06
N ASP A 164 -5.09 -9.65 3.73
CA ASP A 164 -4.56 -10.91 3.24
C ASP A 164 -4.34 -11.93 4.37
N ALA A 165 -3.91 -13.14 4.01
CA ALA A 165 -3.61 -14.22 4.94
C ALA A 165 -2.49 -13.88 5.94
N SER A 166 -1.67 -12.86 5.67
CA SER A 166 -0.60 -12.37 6.55
C SER A 166 -1.05 -11.23 7.47
N GLY A 167 -2.31 -10.81 7.39
CA GLY A 167 -2.88 -9.74 8.21
C GLY A 167 -2.56 -8.33 7.72
N ARG A 168 -2.08 -8.18 6.48
CA ARG A 168 -1.74 -6.88 5.84
C ARG A 168 -2.84 -6.42 4.90
N MET A 169 -2.90 -5.12 4.66
CA MET A 169 -3.80 -4.53 3.68
C MET A 169 -3.17 -4.60 2.29
N VAL A 170 -3.90 -5.12 1.31
CA VAL A 170 -3.46 -5.12 -0.09
C VAL A 170 -3.93 -3.84 -0.78
N LEU A 171 -2.98 -3.10 -1.32
CA LEU A 171 -3.21 -1.96 -2.22
C LEU A 171 -2.86 -2.41 -3.64
N SER A 172 -3.73 -2.13 -4.61
CA SER A 172 -3.52 -2.51 -6.00
C SER A 172 -3.48 -1.30 -6.92
N GLY A 173 -2.56 -1.32 -7.88
CA GLY A 173 -2.51 -0.39 -9.01
C GLY A 173 -2.66 -1.17 -10.32
N GLU A 174 -3.47 -0.67 -11.24
CA GLU A 174 -3.64 -1.26 -12.58
C GLU A 174 -3.68 -0.14 -13.62
N VAL A 175 -2.86 -0.26 -14.66
CA VAL A 175 -2.78 0.71 -15.75
C VAL A 175 -2.67 -0.03 -17.08
N THR A 176 -3.47 0.39 -18.05
CA THR A 176 -3.41 -0.11 -19.43
C THR A 176 -2.99 0.99 -20.38
N MET A 177 -2.00 0.72 -21.23
CA MET A 177 -1.51 1.63 -22.27
C MET A 177 -1.37 0.92 -23.61
N VAL A 178 -1.45 1.67 -24.71
CA VAL A 178 -1.19 1.16 -26.07
C VAL A 178 0.30 1.20 -26.34
N ILE A 179 0.85 0.11 -26.87
CA ILE A 179 2.25 -0.02 -27.29
C ILE A 179 2.44 0.69 -28.63
N ASN A 180 3.43 1.57 -28.71
CA ASN A 180 3.76 2.37 -29.88
C ASN A 180 4.90 1.77 -30.70
#